data_AF-A0A7V8VVX3-F1
#
_entry.id   AF-A0A7V8VVX3-F1
#
_cell.length_a   1.000
_cell.length_b   1.000
_cell.length_c   1.000
_cell.angle_alpha   90.00
_cell.angle_beta   90.00
_cell.angle_gamma   90.00
#
_symmetry.space_group_name_H-M   'P 1'
#
loop_
_entity.id
_entity.type
_entity.pdbx_description
1 polymer ?
#
loop_
_entity_poly.entity_id
_entity_poly.type
_entity_poly.pdbx_seq_one_letter_code
_entity_poly.pdbx_strand_id
1 'polypeptide(L)'
;MADEHVRVPILRRLAEQAMSDPEFRAVARTNLDEALTTYGYDLNPAEHALVLRFRSTLEEAGVDLFLSPELSMDLNALLEPDELVSIEREVKARGGGAA
;
A
#
# COMPACT_ATOMS: atom_id res chain seq x y z
N MET A 1 4.80 28.12 1.78
CA MET A 1 5.11 26.68 1.85
C MET A 1 3.90 26.02 1.22
N ALA A 2 4.05 25.48 0.00
CA ALA A 2 2.92 25.04 -0.78
C ALA A 2 2.25 23.87 -0.08
N ASP A 3 0.93 23.99 0.14
CA ASP A 3 0.05 22.90 0.50
C ASP A 3 -0.05 22.00 -0.74
N GLU A 4 1.04 21.28 -1.04
CA GLU A 4 1.09 20.36 -2.17
C GLU A 4 0.24 19.15 -1.80
N HIS A 5 -1.03 19.26 -2.19
CA HIS A 5 -2.04 18.27 -1.92
C HIS A 5 -1.57 16.91 -2.43
N VAL A 6 -1.47 15.93 -1.52
CA VAL A 6 -1.08 14.57 -1.86
C VAL A 6 -2.25 13.89 -2.58
N ARG A 7 -2.04 13.49 -3.84
CA ARG A 7 -3.05 12.82 -4.64
C ARG A 7 -3.05 11.32 -4.33
N VAL A 8 -3.83 10.90 -3.34
CA VAL A 8 -3.96 9.46 -2.98
C VAL A 8 -4.22 8.54 -4.19
N PRO A 9 -5.02 8.92 -5.22
CA PRO A 9 -5.24 8.05 -6.38
C PRO A 9 -3.97 7.74 -7.21
N ILE A 10 -3.02 8.67 -7.33
CA ILE A 10 -1.78 8.42 -8.09
C ILE A 10 -0.85 7.48 -7.32
N LEU A 11 -0.78 7.67 -5.99
CA LEU A 11 -0.02 6.82 -5.09
C LEU A 11 -0.58 5.40 -5.03
N ARG A 12 -1.90 5.25 -5.05
CA ARG A 12 -2.53 3.93 -5.08
C ARG A 12 -2.20 3.17 -6.37
N ARG A 13 -2.31 3.83 -7.53
CA ARG A 13 -1.91 3.22 -8.83
C ARG A 13 -0.44 2.84 -8.84
N LEU A 14 0.42 3.71 -8.32
CA LEU A 14 1.85 3.45 -8.19
C LEU A 14 2.10 2.20 -7.33
N ALA A 15 1.41 2.05 -6.20
CA ALA A 15 1.52 0.88 -5.35
C ALA A 15 0.99 -0.40 -6.03
N GLU A 16 -0.18 -0.33 -6.67
CA GLU A 16 -0.78 -1.43 -7.43
C GLU A 16 0.17 -1.93 -8.53
N GLN A 17 0.80 -1.00 -9.27
CA GLN A 17 1.77 -1.33 -10.30
C GLN A 17 3.07 -1.89 -9.70
N ALA A 18 3.57 -1.32 -8.61
CA ALA A 18 4.70 -1.89 -7.88
C ALA A 18 4.43 -3.33 -7.43
N MET A 19 3.19 -3.69 -7.10
CA MET A 19 2.83 -5.06 -6.74
C MET A 19 2.67 -5.98 -7.94
N SER A 20 2.11 -5.49 -9.04
CA SER A 20 1.70 -6.33 -10.18
C SER A 20 2.75 -6.42 -11.29
N ASP A 21 3.60 -5.40 -11.44
CA ASP A 21 4.54 -5.26 -12.56
C ASP A 21 6.00 -5.50 -12.10
N PRO A 22 6.58 -6.68 -12.42
CA PRO A 22 7.95 -7.00 -12.06
C PRO A 22 8.98 -6.16 -12.80
N GLU A 23 8.69 -5.69 -14.02
CA GLU A 23 9.60 -4.84 -14.80
C GLU A 23 9.67 -3.44 -14.19
N PHE A 24 8.51 -2.88 -13.79
CA PHE A 24 8.46 -1.64 -13.04
C PHE A 24 9.28 -1.73 -11.75
N ARG A 25 9.10 -2.80 -10.95
CA ARG A 25 9.89 -3.00 -9.72
C ARG A 25 11.38 -3.05 -9.98
N ALA A 26 11.81 -3.75 -11.03
CA ALA A 26 13.23 -3.89 -11.36
C ALA A 26 13.88 -2.54 -11.68
N VAL A 27 13.20 -1.67 -12.43
CA VAL A 27 13.69 -0.32 -12.76
C VAL A 27 13.61 0.59 -11.54
N ALA A 28 12.45 0.66 -10.87
CA ALA A 28 12.22 1.55 -9.72
C ALA A 28 13.16 1.26 -8.55
N ARG A 29 13.65 0.03 -8.44
CA ARG A 29 14.65 -0.38 -7.47
C ARG A 29 15.97 0.36 -7.66
N THR A 30 16.50 0.38 -8.87
CA THR A 30 17.79 1.01 -9.17
C THR A 30 17.63 2.53 -9.32
N ASN A 31 16.53 2.96 -9.93
CA ASN A 31 16.28 4.35 -10.23
C ASN A 31 14.77 4.65 -10.20
N LEU A 32 14.31 5.23 -9.08
CA LEU A 32 12.90 5.57 -8.90
C LEU A 32 12.45 6.62 -9.90
N ASP A 33 13.21 7.70 -10.06
CA ASP A 33 12.87 8.81 -10.94
C ASP A 33 12.73 8.37 -12.40
N GLU A 34 13.61 7.46 -12.85
CA GLU A 34 13.54 6.87 -14.19
C GLU A 34 12.29 5.99 -14.35
N ALA A 35 11.94 5.19 -13.35
CA ALA A 35 10.72 4.39 -13.40
C ALA A 35 9.46 5.28 -13.41
N LEU A 36 9.42 6.32 -12.56
CA LEU A 36 8.30 7.25 -12.53
C LEU A 36 8.13 7.93 -13.91
N THR A 37 9.23 8.39 -14.51
CA THR A 37 9.21 9.03 -15.83
C THR A 37 8.79 8.05 -16.94
N THR A 38 9.36 6.86 -16.97
CA THR A 38 9.12 5.85 -18.01
C THR A 38 7.67 5.38 -18.03
N TYR A 39 7.06 5.25 -16.84
CA TYR A 39 5.69 4.79 -16.68
C TYR A 39 4.67 5.94 -16.53
N GLY A 40 5.09 7.19 -16.69
CA GLY A 40 4.20 8.36 -16.76
C GLY A 40 3.64 8.84 -15.42
N TYR A 41 4.33 8.55 -14.31
CA TYR A 41 4.00 9.09 -12.99
C TYR A 41 4.62 10.48 -12.80
N ASP A 42 3.78 11.51 -12.86
CA ASP A 42 4.16 12.88 -12.51
C ASP A 42 3.84 13.13 -11.03
N LEU A 43 4.79 12.83 -10.14
CA LEU A 43 4.64 13.06 -8.70
C LEU A 43 5.08 14.48 -8.33
N ASN A 44 4.31 15.14 -7.45
CA ASN A 44 4.77 16.38 -6.85
C ASN A 44 5.82 16.11 -5.74
N PRO A 45 6.60 17.12 -5.33
CA PRO A 45 7.57 17.00 -4.24
C PRO A 45 7.05 16.31 -2.97
N ALA A 46 5.81 16.58 -2.54
CA ALA A 46 5.23 15.97 -1.34
C ALA A 46 4.97 14.46 -1.52
N GLU A 47 4.43 14.07 -2.67
CA GLU A 47 4.20 12.67 -3.05
C GLU A 47 5.51 11.91 -3.21
N HIS A 48 6.49 12.53 -3.87
CA HIS A 48 7.81 11.93 -4.05
C HIS A 48 8.48 11.67 -2.70
N ALA A 49 8.45 12.64 -1.79
CA ALA A 49 8.96 12.48 -0.42
C ALA A 49 8.26 11.34 0.34
N LEU A 50 6.95 11.16 0.13
CA LEU A 50 6.18 10.10 0.76
C LEU A 50 6.57 8.71 0.23
N VAL A 51 6.75 8.57 -1.09
CA VAL A 51 7.23 7.33 -1.71
C VAL A 51 8.62 6.96 -1.20
N LEU A 52 9.54 7.92 -1.10
CA LEU A 52 10.88 7.69 -0.56
C LEU A 52 10.85 7.27 0.92
N ARG A 53 10.03 7.94 1.75
CA ARG A 53 9.85 7.56 3.15
C ARG A 53 9.30 6.15 3.30
N PHE A 54 8.27 5.82 2.52
CA PHE A 54 7.68 4.48 2.54
C PHE A 54 8.71 3.40 2.18
N ARG A 55 9.52 3.63 1.15
CA ARG A 55 10.63 2.74 0.79
C ARG A 55 11.62 2.55 1.92
N SER A 56 12.06 3.64 2.55
CA SER A 56 12.98 3.58 3.70
C SER A 56 12.38 2.77 4.85
N THR A 57 11.11 3.00 5.18
CA THR A 57 10.42 2.27 6.26
C THR A 57 10.30 0.77 5.98
N LEU A 58 10.04 0.38 4.72
CA LEU A 58 9.99 -1.04 4.34
C LEU A 58 11.38 -1.69 4.45
N GLU A 59 12.43 -1.01 4.00
CA GLU A 59 13.81 -1.48 4.12
C GLU A 59 14.22 -1.65 5.59
N GLU A 60 13.89 -0.68 6.45
CA GLU A 60 14.13 -0.75 7.90
C GLU A 60 13.38 -1.89 8.58
N ALA A 61 12.19 -2.25 8.09
CA ALA A 61 11.40 -3.38 8.58
C ALA A 61 11.92 -4.74 8.08
N GLY A 62 12.99 -4.76 7.27
CA GLY A 62 13.47 -5.98 6.61
C GLY A 62 12.51 -6.51 5.54
N VAL A 63 11.50 -5.72 5.16
CA VAL A 63 10.61 -6.00 4.04
C VAL A 63 11.35 -5.57 2.78
N ASP A 64 12.18 -6.49 2.30
CA ASP A 64 12.85 -6.27 1.04
C ASP A 64 11.82 -6.30 -0.10
N LEU A 65 11.70 -5.20 -0.85
CA LEU A 65 10.90 -5.11 -2.08
C LEU A 65 11.28 -6.20 -3.11
N PHE A 66 12.39 -6.92 -2.87
CA PHE A 66 12.78 -8.14 -3.58
C PHE A 66 11.81 -9.33 -3.46
N LEU A 67 11.12 -9.52 -2.34
CA LEU A 67 10.54 -10.83 -2.00
C LEU A 67 9.02 -10.81 -1.99
N SER A 68 8.47 -11.08 -3.17
CA SER A 68 7.68 -12.29 -3.42
C SER A 68 6.40 -11.99 -4.21
N PRO A 69 6.08 -12.81 -5.24
CA PRO A 69 4.73 -12.87 -5.79
C PRO A 69 3.66 -13.23 -4.73
N GLU A 70 4.06 -13.58 -3.51
CA GLU A 70 3.21 -13.81 -2.34
C GLU A 70 2.83 -12.53 -1.57
N LEU A 71 3.42 -11.37 -1.89
CA LEU A 71 3.01 -10.05 -1.40
C LEU A 71 1.95 -9.38 -2.30
N SER A 72 1.26 -10.15 -3.14
CA SER A 72 -0.12 -9.79 -3.56
C SER A 72 -1.07 -9.91 -2.36
N MET A 73 -0.70 -9.36 -1.20
CA MET A 73 -1.65 -9.12 -0.14
C MET A 73 -2.54 -8.00 -0.65
N ASP A 74 -3.83 -8.29 -0.74
CA ASP A 74 -4.88 -7.30 -0.98
C ASP A 74 -4.59 -6.08 -0.10
N LEU A 75 -4.19 -4.95 -0.71
CA LEU A 75 -3.96 -3.70 0.03
C LEU A 75 -5.24 -3.26 0.75
N ASN A 76 -6.38 -3.74 0.26
CA ASN A 76 -7.69 -3.61 0.89
C ASN A 76 -7.77 -4.38 2.23
N ALA A 77 -7.18 -5.59 2.32
CA ALA A 77 -7.17 -6.41 3.53
C ALA A 77 -6.23 -5.87 4.63
N LEU A 78 -5.15 -5.17 4.25
CA LEU A 78 -4.28 -4.45 5.20
C LEU A 78 -4.93 -3.16 5.73
N LEU A 79 -5.97 -2.68 5.05
CA LEU A 79 -6.80 -1.54 5.44
C LEU A 79 -8.21 -1.99 5.91
N GLU A 80 -8.39 -3.27 6.26
CA GLU A 80 -9.71 -3.76 6.66
C GLU A 80 -10.07 -3.36 8.11
N PRO A 81 -11.25 -2.74 8.30
CA PRO A 81 -11.82 -2.39 9.60
C PRO A 81 -12.44 -3.61 10.34
N ASP A 82 -11.85 -4.80 10.23
CA ASP A 82 -12.49 -6.08 10.62
C ASP A 82 -12.25 -6.50 12.08
N GLU A 83 -11.69 -5.64 12.94
CA GLU A 83 -11.79 -5.85 14.40
C GLU A 83 -13.23 -5.70 14.94
N LEU A 84 -14.19 -5.29 14.10
CA LEU A 84 -15.60 -5.11 14.50
C LEU A 84 -16.46 -6.37 14.37
N VAL A 85 -16.07 -7.36 13.56
CA VAL A 85 -16.89 -8.59 13.35
C VAL A 85 -16.69 -9.64 14.45
N SER A 86 -15.71 -9.45 15.34
CA SER A 86 -15.61 -10.24 16.58
C SER A 86 -16.71 -9.89 17.59
N ILE A 87 -17.36 -8.72 17.47
CA ILE A 87 -18.37 -8.24 18.43
C ILE A 87 -19.77 -8.82 18.11
N GLU A 88 -20.11 -9.05 16.84
CA GLU A 88 -21.43 -9.59 16.46
C GLU A 88 -21.63 -11.06 16.88
N ARG A 89 -20.56 -11.86 16.95
CA ARG A 89 -20.68 -13.26 17.39
C ARG A 89 -20.85 -13.39 18.91
N GLU A 90 -20.35 -12.43 19.70
CA GLU A 90 -20.45 -12.51 21.16
C GLU A 90 -21.81 -12.04 21.71
N VAL A 91 -22.54 -11.20 20.96
CA VAL A 91 -23.92 -10.81 21.32
C VAL A 91 -24.91 -11.96 21.08
N LYS A 92 -24.70 -12.80 20.05
CA LYS A 92 -25.57 -13.96 19.76
C LYS A 92 -25.47 -15.07 20.80
N ALA A 93 -24.40 -15.11 21.58
CA ALA A 93 -24.21 -16.10 22.65
C ALA A 93 -24.96 -15.76 23.95
N ARG A 94 -25.51 -14.55 24.10
CA ARG A 94 -26.08 -14.08 25.37
C ARG A 94 -27.55 -13.68 25.35
N GLY A 95 -28.27 -13.81 24.23
CA GLY A 95 -29.70 -13.47 24.23
C GLY A 95 -30.51 -14.15 23.13
N GLY A 96 -31.31 -15.16 23.54
CA GLY A 96 -32.61 -15.38 22.90
C GLY A 96 -32.92 -16.79 22.38
N GLY A 97 -33.48 -17.63 23.26
CA GLY A 97 -34.84 -18.11 23.02
C GLY A 97 -35.06 -19.55 22.52
N ALA A 98 -35.58 -20.35 23.46
CA ALA A 98 -36.74 -21.24 23.30
C ALA A 98 -36.63 -22.47 22.37
N ALA A 99 -36.46 -23.63 23.01
CA ALA A 99 -37.24 -24.83 22.75
C ALA A 99 -37.78 -25.34 24.09
#